data_AF-A0A925I4H9-F1
#
_entry.id   AF-A0A925I4H9-F1
#
_cell.length_a   1.000
_cell.length_b   1.000
_cell.length_c   1.000
_cell.angle_alpha   90.00
_cell.angle_beta   90.00
_cell.angle_gamma   90.00
#
_symmetry.space_group_name_H-M   'P 1'
#
loop_
_entity.id
_entity.type
_entity.pdbx_description
1 polymer ?
#
loop_
_entity_poly.entity_id
_entity_poly.type
_entity_poly.pdbx_seq_one_letter_code
_entity_poly.pdbx_strand_id
1 'polypeptide(L)'
;MNRYPLWKYILIAVALLLGALYTAPNYFGESPALQVTSGKSTVKVTSAMAAQVGQVLSDAGVKAEGVSFDDAGSHASVRVRFADPDTQFKAKLLLEKSLNPDPSDPTYLVTVNLQPNTPAWLQSLRAQPMYLGLDLRGGVHFLMQVDVKAALTK
;
A
#
# COMPACT_ATOMS: atom_id res chain seq x y z
N MET A 1 7.03 -18.71 -53.89
CA MET A 1 6.37 -17.93 -52.81
C MET A 1 7.06 -18.29 -51.50
N ASN A 2 7.90 -17.40 -50.94
CA ASN A 2 8.66 -17.68 -49.71
C ASN A 2 7.73 -17.75 -48.50
N ARG A 3 7.31 -18.96 -48.11
CA ARG A 3 6.60 -19.19 -46.85
C ARG A 3 7.59 -19.42 -45.74
N TYR A 4 7.52 -18.62 -44.69
CA TYR A 4 8.27 -18.89 -43.48
C TYR A 4 7.78 -20.20 -42.82
N PRO A 5 8.69 -20.96 -42.20
CA PRO A 5 8.31 -22.13 -41.41
C PRO A 5 7.34 -21.79 -40.27
N LEU A 6 6.37 -22.68 -40.01
CA LEU A 6 5.36 -22.55 -38.95
C LEU A 6 5.93 -22.20 -37.57
N TRP A 7 7.11 -22.75 -37.24
CA TRP A 7 7.76 -22.50 -35.95
C TRP A 7 8.10 -21.02 -35.72
N LYS A 8 8.36 -20.23 -36.78
CA LYS A 8 8.64 -18.80 -36.64
C LYS A 8 7.39 -18.03 -36.20
N TYR A 9 6.23 -18.36 -36.76
CA TYR A 9 4.97 -17.76 -36.36
C TYR A 9 4.58 -18.16 -34.94
N ILE A 10 4.81 -19.43 -34.55
CA ILE A 10 4.59 -19.90 -33.18
C ILE A 10 5.50 -19.15 -32.21
N LEU A 11 6.79 -18.99 -32.55
CA LEU A 11 7.75 -18.24 -31.72
C LEU A 11 7.31 -16.78 -31.53
N ILE A 12 6.87 -16.11 -32.61
CA ILE A 12 6.35 -14.74 -32.54
C ILE A 12 5.11 -14.67 -31.64
N ALA A 13 4.16 -15.59 -31.80
CA ALA A 13 2.93 -15.62 -31.00
C ALA A 13 3.24 -15.84 -29.50
N VAL A 14 4.13 -16.77 -29.17
CA VAL A 14 4.57 -17.01 -27.80
C VAL A 14 5.26 -15.79 -27.21
N ALA A 15 6.15 -15.15 -27.97
CA ALA A 15 6.83 -13.94 -27.53
C ALA A 15 5.85 -12.79 -27.23
N LEU A 16 4.84 -12.59 -28.09
CA LEU A 16 3.79 -11.59 -27.88
C LEU A 16 2.92 -11.91 -26.65
N LEU A 17 2.53 -13.17 -26.46
CA LEU A 17 1.74 -13.59 -25.30
C LEU A 17 2.51 -13.38 -23.99
N LEU A 18 3.79 -13.74 -23.95
CA LEU A 18 4.64 -13.51 -22.78
C LEU A 18 4.81 -12.01 -22.52
N GLY A 19 5.04 -11.20 -23.56
CA GLY A 19 5.11 -9.75 -23.44
C GLY A 19 3.82 -9.15 -22.88
N ALA A 20 2.66 -9.57 -23.37
CA ALA A 20 1.36 -9.14 -22.86
C ALA A 20 1.15 -9.56 -21.39
N LEU A 21 1.50 -10.80 -21.05
CA LEU A 21 1.33 -11.33 -19.69
C LEU A 21 2.19 -10.58 -18.66
N TYR A 22 3.46 -10.27 -18.99
CA TYR A 22 4.37 -9.57 -18.08
C TYR A 22 4.19 -8.05 -18.07
N THR A 23 3.48 -7.47 -19.04
CA THR A 23 3.10 -6.05 -19.00
C THR A 23 1.79 -5.81 -18.25
N ALA A 24 0.91 -6.80 -18.16
CA ALA A 24 -0.37 -6.70 -17.45
C ALA A 24 -0.24 -6.23 -15.98
N PRO A 25 0.72 -6.69 -15.16
CA PRO A 25 0.88 -6.24 -13.77
C PRO A 25 1.03 -4.72 -13.62
N ASN A 26 1.63 -4.04 -14.60
CA ASN A 26 1.86 -2.60 -14.55
C ASN A 26 0.57 -1.78 -14.67
N TYR A 27 -0.51 -2.35 -15.21
CA TYR A 27 -1.79 -1.65 -15.37
C TYR A 27 -2.65 -1.63 -14.10
N PHE A 28 -2.36 -2.49 -13.11
CA PHE A 28 -3.16 -2.54 -11.89
C PHE A 28 -2.89 -1.35 -10.97
N GLY A 29 -1.72 -0.70 -11.07
CA GLY A 29 -1.35 0.42 -10.24
C GLY A 29 -1.25 0.07 -8.74
N GLU A 30 -1.23 1.11 -7.92
CA GLU A 30 -1.12 1.00 -6.47
C GLU A 30 -2.25 1.77 -5.79
N SER A 31 -2.80 1.24 -4.70
CA SER A 31 -3.78 1.93 -3.88
C SER A 31 -3.14 2.47 -2.60
N PRO A 32 -3.52 3.69 -2.15
CA PRO A 32 -3.19 4.21 -0.83
C PRO A 32 -3.56 3.21 0.27
N ALA A 33 -2.60 2.85 1.12
CA ALA A 33 -2.82 1.89 2.19
C ALA A 33 -2.24 2.39 3.52
N LEU A 34 -2.93 2.14 4.63
CA LEU A 34 -2.37 2.29 5.97
C LEU A 34 -1.98 0.93 6.51
N GLN A 35 -0.81 0.87 7.13
CA GLN A 35 -0.33 -0.31 7.83
C GLN A 35 -0.22 0.00 9.32
N VAL A 36 -0.91 -0.80 10.12
CA VAL A 36 -0.86 -0.74 11.58
C VAL A 36 0.02 -1.89 12.06
N THR A 37 1.15 -1.55 12.66
CA THR A 37 2.09 -2.50 13.27
C THR A 37 2.18 -2.25 14.77
N SER A 38 2.73 -3.21 15.51
CA SER A 38 3.02 -2.98 16.92
C SER A 38 4.26 -2.11 17.07
N GLY A 39 4.18 -1.09 17.92
CA GLY A 39 5.33 -0.29 18.34
C GLY A 39 6.15 -0.95 19.46
N LYS A 40 5.61 -2.01 20.08
CA LYS A 40 6.23 -2.68 21.23
C LYS A 40 6.27 -4.19 21.01
N SER A 41 7.43 -4.81 21.25
CA SER A 41 7.64 -6.26 21.11
C SER A 41 6.68 -7.11 21.95
N THR A 42 6.14 -6.53 23.03
CA THR A 42 5.20 -7.19 23.96
C THR A 42 3.76 -7.22 23.45
N VAL A 43 3.39 -6.30 22.56
CA VAL A 43 2.01 -6.17 22.05
C VAL A 43 1.94 -6.82 20.68
N LYS A 44 1.04 -7.80 20.51
CA LYS A 44 0.83 -8.46 19.23
C LYS A 44 -0.38 -7.85 18.52
N VAL A 45 -0.22 -7.60 17.23
CA VAL A 45 -1.35 -7.26 16.36
C VAL A 45 -2.13 -8.55 16.09
N THR A 46 -3.45 -8.52 16.29
CA THR A 46 -4.33 -9.69 16.15
C THR A 46 -5.46 -9.41 15.17
N SER A 47 -6.22 -10.45 14.78
CA SER A 47 -7.43 -10.29 13.98
C SER A 47 -8.49 -9.40 14.64
N ALA A 48 -8.54 -9.36 15.99
CA ALA A 48 -9.42 -8.45 16.73
C ALA A 48 -9.07 -6.98 16.48
N MET A 49 -7.78 -6.67 16.29
CA MET A 49 -7.32 -5.33 15.92
C MET A 49 -7.84 -4.94 14.53
N ALA A 50 -7.90 -5.87 13.57
CA ALA A 50 -8.46 -5.60 12.25
C ALA A 50 -9.94 -5.22 12.34
N ALA A 51 -10.71 -5.91 13.18
CA ALA A 51 -12.11 -5.57 13.44
C ALA A 51 -12.25 -4.21 14.13
N GLN A 52 -11.41 -3.91 15.13
CA GLN A 52 -11.41 -2.62 15.82
C GLN A 52 -11.09 -1.46 14.86
N VAL A 53 -10.06 -1.62 14.02
CA VAL A 53 -9.68 -0.63 13.00
C VAL A 53 -10.84 -0.40 12.02
N GLY A 54 -11.50 -1.48 11.56
CA GLY A 54 -12.69 -1.37 10.70
C GLY A 54 -13.85 -0.63 11.37
N GLN A 55 -14.07 -0.86 12.67
CA GLN A 55 -15.12 -0.18 13.43
C GLN A 55 -14.82 1.31 13.60
N VAL A 56 -13.60 1.67 14.01
CA VAL A 56 -13.18 3.07 14.18
C VAL A 56 -13.33 3.87 12.88
N LEU A 57 -12.94 3.27 11.75
CA LEU A 57 -13.09 3.90 10.44
C LEU A 57 -14.57 4.06 10.05
N SER A 58 -15.40 3.06 10.34
CA SER A 58 -16.84 3.10 10.06
C SER A 58 -17.57 4.15 10.92
N ASP A 59 -17.25 4.24 12.21
CA ASP A 59 -17.85 5.20 13.15
C ASP A 59 -17.52 6.65 12.76
N ALA A 60 -16.32 6.88 12.20
CA ALA A 60 -15.92 8.18 11.69
C ALA A 60 -16.39 8.47 10.25
N GLY A 61 -17.12 7.54 9.62
CA GLY A 61 -17.61 7.69 8.24
C GLY A 61 -16.51 7.63 7.17
N VAL A 62 -15.33 7.07 7.49
CA VAL A 62 -14.23 6.90 6.54
C VAL A 62 -14.39 5.58 5.81
N LYS A 63 -14.67 5.64 4.50
CA LYS A 63 -14.80 4.44 3.66
C LYS A 63 -13.44 3.82 3.38
N ALA A 64 -13.21 2.62 3.91
CA ALA A 64 -12.09 1.77 3.52
C ALA A 64 -12.52 0.83 2.38
N GLU A 65 -11.65 0.61 1.41
CA GLU A 65 -11.87 -0.37 0.32
C GLU A 65 -11.74 -1.81 0.81
N GLY A 66 -10.92 -2.02 1.84
CA GLY A 66 -10.70 -3.33 2.43
C GLY A 66 -9.77 -3.26 3.63
N VAL A 67 -10.00 -4.17 4.58
CA VAL A 67 -9.13 -4.39 5.74
C VAL A 67 -8.62 -5.83 5.65
N SER A 68 -7.31 -5.99 5.65
CA SER A 68 -6.66 -7.30 5.62
C SER A 68 -5.68 -7.42 6.79
N PHE A 69 -5.70 -8.57 7.45
CA PHE A 69 -4.70 -8.93 8.45
C PHE A 69 -3.60 -9.76 7.80
N ASP A 70 -2.37 -9.31 7.91
CA ASP A 70 -1.19 -10.07 7.52
C ASP A 70 -0.57 -10.72 8.75
N ASP A 71 -0.73 -12.04 8.85
CA ASP A 71 -0.14 -12.86 9.88
C ASP A 71 1.30 -13.26 9.50
N ALA A 72 2.20 -12.28 9.52
CA ALA A 72 3.63 -12.49 9.34
C ALA A 72 4.33 -12.96 10.64
N GLY A 73 3.64 -13.73 11.48
CA GLY A 73 4.15 -14.25 12.75
C GLY A 73 4.56 -13.14 13.73
N SER A 74 5.87 -12.96 13.93
CA SER A 74 6.42 -11.92 14.83
C SER A 74 6.20 -10.49 14.32
N HIS A 75 5.82 -10.30 13.05
CA HIS A 75 5.57 -9.00 12.42
C HIS A 75 4.14 -8.87 11.89
N ALA A 76 3.17 -9.41 12.63
CA ALA A 76 1.76 -9.27 12.27
C ALA A 76 1.38 -7.80 12.07
N SER A 77 0.61 -7.52 11.02
CA SER A 77 0.20 -6.15 10.68
C SER A 77 -1.21 -6.12 10.11
N VAL A 78 -1.95 -5.05 10.41
CA VAL A 78 -3.26 -4.79 9.77
C VAL A 78 -3.02 -3.81 8.65
N ARG A 79 -3.49 -4.13 7.45
CA ARG A 79 -3.49 -3.22 6.30
C ARG A 79 -4.91 -2.79 5.98
N VAL A 80 -5.06 -1.50 5.72
CA VAL A 80 -6.32 -0.90 5.28
C VAL A 80 -6.08 -0.16 3.99
N ARG A 81 -6.91 -0.42 2.98
CA ARG A 81 -6.85 0.25 1.69
C ARG A 81 -7.87 1.38 1.58
N PHE A 82 -7.50 2.44 0.88
CA PHE A 82 -8.32 3.62 0.66
C PHE A 82 -8.36 3.99 -0.82
N ALA A 83 -9.42 4.67 -1.23
CA ALA A 83 -9.62 5.11 -2.61
C ALA A 83 -8.68 6.28 -2.98
N ASP A 84 -8.32 7.12 -2.01
CA ASP A 84 -7.56 8.34 -2.23
C ASP A 84 -6.59 8.67 -1.07
N PRO A 85 -5.51 9.42 -1.33
CA PRO A 85 -4.57 9.82 -0.28
C PRO A 85 -5.20 10.70 0.81
N ASP A 86 -6.18 11.53 0.49
CA ASP A 86 -6.79 12.44 1.48
C ASP A 86 -7.57 11.66 2.56
N THR A 87 -8.31 10.64 2.16
CA THR A 87 -8.98 9.69 3.07
C THR A 87 -7.97 8.85 3.84
N GLN A 88 -6.87 8.44 3.21
CA GLN A 88 -5.75 7.78 3.90
C GLN A 88 -5.16 8.68 5.00
N PHE A 89 -4.89 9.96 4.74
CA PHE A 89 -4.34 10.87 5.74
C PHE A 89 -5.32 11.14 6.88
N LYS A 90 -6.61 11.32 6.58
CA LYS A 90 -7.66 11.45 7.62
C LYS A 90 -7.76 10.18 8.48
N ALA A 91 -7.76 9.01 7.84
CA ALA A 91 -7.75 7.72 8.51
C ALA A 91 -6.53 7.56 9.42
N LYS A 92 -5.35 8.01 8.96
CA LYS A 92 -4.11 7.94 9.73
C LYS A 92 -4.25 8.70 11.05
N LEU A 93 -4.66 9.96 10.99
CA LEU A 93 -4.82 10.81 12.18
C LEU A 93 -5.85 10.24 13.15
N LEU A 94 -6.96 9.71 12.62
CA LEU A 94 -8.01 9.07 13.41
C LEU A 94 -7.49 7.81 14.11
N LEU A 95 -6.80 6.93 13.38
CA LEU A 95 -6.26 5.68 13.91
C LEU A 95 -5.14 5.95 14.92
N GLU A 96 -4.24 6.90 14.67
CA GLU A 96 -3.22 7.30 15.63
C GLU A 96 -3.86 7.77 16.94
N LYS A 97 -4.87 8.64 16.87
CA LYS A 97 -5.58 9.14 18.06
C LYS A 97 -6.37 8.05 18.79
N SER A 98 -7.03 7.15 18.06
CA SER A 98 -7.87 6.11 18.65
C SER A 98 -7.08 4.95 19.23
N LEU A 99 -5.95 4.59 18.61
CA LEU A 99 -5.14 3.43 18.99
C LEU A 99 -4.06 3.79 19.99
N ASN A 100 -3.62 5.06 20.02
CA ASN A 100 -2.66 5.57 20.99
C ASN A 100 -3.29 6.74 21.78
N PRO A 101 -4.08 6.46 22.84
CA PRO A 101 -4.69 7.49 23.67
C PRO A 101 -3.66 8.37 24.39
N ASP A 102 -2.48 7.80 24.70
CA ASP A 102 -1.34 8.52 25.25
C ASP A 102 -0.29 8.79 24.15
N PRO A 103 -0.09 10.06 23.73
CA PRO A 103 0.91 10.42 22.73
C PRO A 103 2.36 10.21 23.18
N SER A 104 2.61 10.12 24.50
CA SER A 104 3.95 9.98 25.07
C SER A 104 4.45 8.52 25.08
N ASP A 105 3.54 7.55 24.94
CA ASP A 105 3.86 6.12 24.92
C ASP A 105 3.02 5.36 23.87
N PRO A 106 3.28 5.58 22.57
CA PRO A 106 2.52 4.95 21.49
C PRO A 106 2.71 3.43 21.50
N THR A 107 1.60 2.70 21.55
CA THR A 107 1.59 1.24 21.54
C THR A 107 1.57 0.68 20.11
N TYR A 108 0.94 1.40 19.18
CA TYR A 108 0.82 1.01 17.77
C TYR A 108 1.47 2.05 16.86
N LEU A 109 2.14 1.58 15.81
CA LEU A 109 2.65 2.42 14.73
C LEU A 109 1.66 2.38 13.57
N VAL A 110 1.21 3.55 13.12
CA VAL A 110 0.33 3.70 11.95
C VAL A 110 1.14 4.35 10.82
N THR A 111 1.53 3.56 9.83
CA THR A 111 2.36 4.01 8.71
C THR A 111 1.55 4.10 7.41
N VAL A 112 1.91 5.06 6.57
CA VAL A 112 1.40 5.17 5.21
C VAL A 112 2.22 4.28 4.29
N ASN A 113 1.55 3.56 3.41
CA ASN A 113 2.16 2.70 2.41
C ASN A 113 1.31 2.71 1.12
N LEU A 114 1.82 2.08 0.08
CA LEU A 114 1.12 1.85 -1.18
C LEU A 114 1.05 0.34 -1.39
N GLN A 115 -0.15 -0.17 -1.59
CA GLN A 115 -0.35 -1.60 -1.83
C GLN A 115 -0.58 -1.85 -3.33
N PRO A 116 0.16 -2.77 -3.97
CA PRO A 116 -0.05 -3.10 -5.37
C PRO A 116 -1.42 -3.77 -5.53
N ASN A 117 -2.17 -3.33 -6.53
CA ASN A 117 -3.49 -3.90 -6.86
C ASN A 117 -3.40 -5.16 -7.72
N THR A 118 -2.18 -5.67 -7.97
CA THR A 118 -1.95 -6.85 -8.80
C THR A 118 -2.63 -8.08 -8.19
N PRO A 119 -3.50 -8.78 -8.93
CA PRO A 119 -4.17 -10.00 -8.47
C PRO A 119 -3.21 -11.09 -7.99
N ALA A 120 -3.65 -11.89 -7.01
CA ALA A 120 -2.85 -12.96 -6.41
C ALA A 120 -2.35 -14.01 -7.44
N TRP A 121 -3.14 -14.30 -8.47
CA TRP A 121 -2.75 -15.24 -9.53
C TRP A 121 -1.57 -14.71 -10.36
N LEU A 122 -1.49 -13.40 -10.63
CA LEU A 122 -0.35 -12.78 -11.31
C LEU A 122 0.89 -12.77 -10.40
N GLN A 123 0.71 -12.45 -9.13
CA GLN A 123 1.79 -12.50 -8.14
C GLN A 123 2.38 -13.92 -8.01
N SER A 124 1.55 -14.95 -8.09
CA SER A 124 1.98 -16.36 -8.02
C SER A 124 2.90 -16.78 -9.17
N LEU A 125 2.75 -16.16 -10.35
CA LEU A 125 3.59 -16.37 -11.53
C LEU A 125 4.89 -15.54 -11.50
N ARG A 126 5.19 -14.87 -10.37
CA ARG A 126 6.25 -13.86 -10.23
C ARG A 126 6.14 -12.73 -11.25
N ALA A 127 4.94 -12.49 -11.79
CA ALA A 127 4.65 -11.33 -12.64
C ALA A 127 4.41 -10.12 -11.72
N GLN A 128 5.49 -9.61 -11.13
CA GLN A 128 5.45 -8.43 -10.27
C GLN A 128 5.43 -7.15 -11.10
N PRO A 129 4.69 -6.12 -10.68
CA PRO A 129 4.79 -4.81 -11.32
C PRO A 129 6.21 -4.26 -11.19
N MET A 130 6.66 -3.52 -12.19
CA MET A 130 7.96 -2.89 -12.18
C MET A 130 7.99 -1.75 -11.16
N TYR A 131 9.11 -1.58 -10.45
CA TYR A 131 9.29 -0.41 -9.59
C TYR A 131 9.34 0.85 -10.45
N LEU A 132 8.23 1.58 -10.49
CA LEU A 132 8.17 2.92 -11.06
C LEU A 132 8.96 3.81 -10.10
N GLY A 133 10.10 4.34 -10.56
CA GLY A 133 10.93 5.26 -9.78
C GLY A 133 10.13 6.45 -9.24
N LEU A 134 10.72 7.21 -8.32
CA LEU A 134 10.07 8.34 -7.63
C LEU A 134 9.27 9.28 -8.56
N ASP A 135 9.81 9.55 -9.74
CA ASP A 135 9.25 10.44 -10.76
C ASP A 135 7.94 9.90 -11.36
N LEU A 136 7.88 8.59 -11.62
CA LEU A 136 6.72 7.91 -12.20
C LEU A 136 5.69 7.47 -11.16
N ARG A 137 6.04 7.53 -9.88
CA ARG A 137 5.18 7.16 -8.74
C ARG A 137 4.36 8.32 -8.19
N GLY A 138 4.39 9.49 -8.85
CA GLY A 138 3.56 10.65 -8.49
C GLY A 138 4.15 11.58 -7.44
N GLY A 139 5.45 11.50 -7.17
CA GLY A 139 6.16 12.44 -6.30
C GLY A 139 5.98 12.21 -4.80
N VAL A 140 7.01 12.56 -4.03
CA VAL A 140 6.93 12.62 -2.57
C VAL A 140 6.35 13.96 -2.14
N HIS A 141 5.33 13.93 -1.28
CA HIS A 141 4.78 15.15 -0.69
C HIS A 141 5.80 15.70 0.33
N PHE A 142 6.67 16.60 -0.11
CA PHE A 142 7.63 17.27 0.76
C PHE A 142 6.88 18.33 1.57
N LEU A 143 6.60 18.03 2.84
CA LEU A 143 6.09 19.03 3.77
C LEU A 143 7.28 19.90 4.21
N MET A 144 7.48 21.07 3.58
CA MET A 144 8.45 22.05 4.06
C MET A 144 7.90 22.73 5.32
N GLN A 145 8.40 22.33 6.49
CA GLN A 145 8.16 23.07 7.72
C GLN A 145 9.07 24.30 7.73
N VAL A 146 8.49 25.46 7.44
CA VAL A 146 9.20 26.74 7.54
C VAL A 146 9.12 27.19 9.00
N ASP A 147 10.26 27.26 9.68
CA ASP A 147 10.35 27.87 11.01
C ASP A 147 10.23 29.39 10.88
N VAL A 148 9.01 29.88 11.05
CA VAL A 148 8.67 31.30 10.98
C VAL A 148 9.35 32.12 12.09
N LYS A 149 9.72 31.50 13.21
CA LYS A 149 10.41 32.21 14.31
C LYS A 149 11.83 32.54 13.90
N ALA A 150 12.55 31.59 13.29
CA ALA A 150 13.91 31.82 12.79
C ALA A 150 13.96 32.85 11.64
N ALA A 151 12.89 33.00 10.86
CA ALA A 151 12.80 33.97 9.77
C ALA A 151 12.63 35.42 10.25
N LEU A 152 12.10 35.63 11.45
CA LEU A 152 11.84 36.96 12.02
C LEU A 152 13.00 37.51 12.87
N THR A 153 13.97 36.67 13.25
CA THR A 153 15.10 37.05 14.13
C THR A 153 16.34 37.57 13.38
N LYS A 154 16.23 37.89 12.09
CA LYS A 154 17.35 38.39 11.28
C LYS A 154 17.16 39.84 10.85
#